data_AF-Q0C840-F1
#
_entry.id   AF-Q0C840-F1
#
_cell.length_a   1.000
_cell.length_b   1.000
_cell.length_c   1.000
_cell.angle_alpha   90.00
_cell.angle_beta   90.00
_cell.angle_gamma   90.00
#
_symmetry.space_group_name_H-M   'P 1'
#
loop_
_entity.id
_entity.type
_entity.pdbx_description
1 polymer ?
#
loop_
_entity_poly.entity_id
_entity_poly.type
_entity_poly.pdbx_seq_one_letter_code
_entity_poly.pdbx_strand_id
1 'polypeptide(L)'
;MQRTMNIGARLGQILKTLYLFGKSDIPVVVPSSVKNQIDGVEEDRLAKAHRPLPSGRISLGRAWVLYVMLFALMWAVSVHARTVKCTFAYTVAIVAYNEGGLAKVPIVKNGHAQDFRDRSGDAYMDRKTIPLLISQPAARWSLAVLMMAWTVGVVAFWQPPVAASVALAGVGLRCLHGYISSYDERHDYVSYYWYGVWLLGANVLPLFARLRGET
;
A
#
# COMPACT_ATOMS: atom_id res chain seq x y z
N MET A 1 8.83 35.69 21.49
CA MET A 1 8.05 36.04 20.28
C MET A 1 8.74 35.44 19.06
N GLN A 2 8.39 34.24 18.63
CA GLN A 2 9.05 33.58 17.49
C GLN A 2 8.05 32.68 16.78
N ARG A 3 7.13 33.28 16.02
CA ARG A 3 6.09 32.51 15.30
C ARG A 3 5.60 33.20 14.02
N THR A 4 6.53 33.56 13.16
CA THR A 4 6.24 33.86 11.75
C THR A 4 7.23 33.11 10.87
N MET A 5 7.17 31.78 10.94
CA MET A 5 7.81 30.95 9.92
C MET A 5 7.09 31.24 8.60
N ASN A 6 7.81 31.82 7.64
CA ASN A 6 7.31 32.19 6.32
C ASN A 6 6.58 31.00 5.67
N ILE A 7 5.36 31.22 5.16
CA ILE A 7 4.53 30.20 4.51
C ILE A 7 5.33 29.48 3.40
N GLY A 8 6.19 30.20 2.68
CA GLY A 8 7.07 29.62 1.67
C GLY A 8 8.07 28.61 2.23
N ALA A 9 8.63 28.86 3.42
CA ALA A 9 9.55 27.94 4.09
C ALA A 9 8.84 26.66 4.56
N ARG A 10 7.60 26.79 5.07
CA ARG A 10 6.76 25.62 5.42
C ARG A 10 6.42 24.79 4.19
N LEU A 11 5.98 25.42 3.11
CA LEU A 11 5.67 24.72 1.86
C LEU A 11 6.90 23.99 1.31
N GLY A 12 8.08 24.62 1.33
CA GLY A 12 9.33 23.98 0.93
C GLY A 12 9.68 22.73 1.74
N GLN A 13 9.48 22.75 3.06
CA GLN A 13 9.69 21.57 3.91
C GLN A 13 8.68 20.43 3.62
N ILE A 14 7.43 20.77 3.33
CA ILE A 14 6.40 19.81 2.94
C ILE A 14 6.77 19.13 1.63
N LEU A 15 7.10 19.91 0.60
CA LEU A 15 7.45 19.38 -0.71
C LEU A 15 8.72 18.52 -0.66
N LYS A 16 9.75 18.96 0.08
CA LYS A 16 10.95 18.17 0.31
C LYS A 16 10.64 16.86 1.03
N THR A 17 9.69 16.88 1.96
CA THR A 17 9.27 15.68 2.69
C THR A 17 8.58 14.67 1.79
N LEU A 18 7.59 15.11 1.01
CA LEU A 18 6.90 14.25 0.04
C LEU A 18 7.87 13.70 -1.00
N TYR A 19 8.79 14.52 -1.48
CA TYR A 19 9.85 14.09 -2.40
C TYR A 19 10.72 12.98 -1.77
N LEU A 20 11.13 13.13 -0.51
CA LEU A 20 11.96 12.14 0.17
C LEU A 20 11.24 10.80 0.40
N PHE A 21 9.94 10.82 0.69
CA PHE A 21 9.11 9.59 0.74
C PHE A 21 9.02 8.93 -0.64
N GLY A 22 8.64 9.68 -1.67
CA GLY A 22 8.59 9.14 -3.04
C GLY A 22 9.93 8.60 -3.54
N LYS A 23 11.04 9.19 -3.09
CA LYS A 23 12.40 8.77 -3.46
C LYS A 23 12.76 7.37 -2.93
N SER A 24 12.29 6.97 -1.75
CA SER A 24 12.50 5.62 -1.22
C SER A 24 11.49 4.61 -1.73
N ASP A 25 10.25 5.04 -1.96
CA ASP A 25 9.14 4.11 -2.13
C ASP A 25 9.00 3.64 -3.60
N ILE A 26 9.21 4.54 -4.57
CA ILE A 26 9.12 4.20 -5.99
C ILE A 26 10.13 3.09 -6.38
N PRO A 27 11.42 3.17 -5.99
CA PRO A 27 12.39 2.11 -6.30
C PRO A 27 12.07 0.76 -5.65
N VAL A 28 11.29 0.74 -4.57
CA VAL A 28 10.92 -0.48 -3.81
C VAL A 28 9.66 -1.13 -4.39
N VAL A 29 8.69 -0.32 -4.84
CA VAL A 29 7.42 -0.82 -5.39
C VAL A 29 7.57 -1.43 -6.78
N VAL A 30 8.46 -0.88 -7.61
CA VAL A 30 8.62 -1.32 -9.01
C VAL A 30 9.13 -2.78 -9.12
N PRO A 31 10.20 -3.22 -8.41
CA PRO A 31 10.62 -4.62 -8.42
C PRO A 31 9.52 -5.57 -7.93
N SER A 32 8.80 -5.18 -6.87
CA SER A 32 7.71 -5.96 -6.30
C SER A 32 6.56 -6.15 -7.29
N SER A 33 6.27 -5.13 -8.10
CA SER A 33 5.24 -5.18 -9.15
C SER A 33 5.60 -6.15 -10.28
N VAL A 34 6.89 -6.24 -10.63
CA VAL A 34 7.39 -7.20 -11.62
C VAL A 34 7.34 -8.62 -11.05
N LYS A 35 7.78 -8.81 -9.80
CA LYS A 35 7.72 -10.13 -9.14
C LYS A 35 6.29 -10.67 -9.05
N ASN A 36 5.32 -9.83 -8.72
CA ASN A 36 3.91 -10.22 -8.67
C ASN A 36 3.39 -10.72 -10.03
N GLN A 37 3.84 -10.15 -11.16
CA GLN A 37 3.44 -10.63 -12.49
C GLN A 37 4.16 -11.92 -12.90
N ILE A 38 5.41 -12.11 -12.45
CA ILE A 38 6.16 -13.36 -12.65
C ILE A 38 5.46 -14.52 -11.93
N ASP A 39 5.17 -14.34 -10.65
CA ASP A 39 4.55 -15.39 -9.82
C ASP A 39 3.08 -15.63 -10.19
N GLY A 40 2.39 -14.59 -10.67
CA GLY A 40 0.99 -14.61 -11.07
C GLY A 40 0.74 -14.86 -12.55
N VAL A 41 1.71 -15.37 -13.32
CA VAL A 41 1.57 -15.43 -14.79
C VAL A 41 0.38 -16.29 -15.26
N GLU A 42 0.12 -17.42 -14.62
CA GLU A 42 -1.01 -18.29 -14.95
C GLU A 42 -2.35 -17.65 -14.56
N GLU A 43 -2.40 -17.00 -13.39
CA GLU A 43 -3.56 -16.21 -12.92
C GLU A 43 -3.86 -15.06 -13.90
N ASP A 44 -2.83 -14.34 -14.33
CA ASP A 44 -2.94 -13.23 -15.27
C ASP A 44 -3.26 -13.71 -16.70
N ARG A 45 -2.90 -14.94 -17.10
CA ARG A 45 -3.29 -15.49 -18.41
C ARG A 45 -4.81 -15.64 -18.54
N LEU A 46 -5.47 -15.99 -17.44
CA LEU A 46 -6.91 -16.13 -17.38
C LEU A 46 -7.62 -14.77 -17.21
N ALA A 47 -7.17 -13.91 -16.29
CA ALA A 47 -7.88 -12.67 -15.93
C ALA A 47 -7.45 -11.45 -16.72
N LYS A 48 -6.17 -11.39 -17.10
CA LYS A 48 -5.47 -10.16 -17.53
C LYS A 48 -4.52 -10.48 -18.68
N ALA A 49 -5.02 -11.21 -19.67
CA ALA A 49 -4.24 -11.69 -20.82
C ALA A 49 -3.50 -10.57 -21.58
N HIS A 50 -3.96 -9.32 -21.46
CA HIS A 50 -3.32 -8.14 -22.03
C HIS A 50 -2.01 -7.72 -21.34
N ARG A 51 -1.66 -8.26 -20.16
CA ARG A 51 -0.43 -7.94 -19.42
C ARG A 51 0.83 -8.44 -20.15
N PRO A 52 2.01 -7.84 -19.92
CA PRO A 52 3.22 -8.13 -20.68
C PRO A 52 3.63 -9.61 -20.76
N LEU A 53 3.53 -10.35 -19.66
CA LEU A 53 3.90 -11.77 -19.60
C LEU A 53 2.87 -12.67 -20.30
N PRO A 54 1.57 -12.65 -19.94
CA PRO A 54 0.57 -13.46 -20.64
C PRO A 54 0.44 -13.19 -22.13
N SER A 55 0.57 -11.92 -22.56
CA SER A 55 0.51 -11.52 -23.97
C SER A 55 1.78 -11.85 -24.77
N GLY A 56 2.81 -12.39 -24.13
CA GLY A 56 4.08 -12.74 -24.78
C GLY A 56 4.97 -11.55 -25.17
N ARG A 57 4.68 -10.33 -24.70
CA ARG A 57 5.52 -9.14 -24.96
C ARG A 57 6.90 -9.25 -24.29
N ILE A 58 7.02 -10.04 -23.23
CA ILE A 58 8.28 -10.37 -22.57
C ILE A 58 8.25 -11.85 -22.17
N SER A 59 9.38 -12.55 -22.30
CA SER A 59 9.49 -13.94 -21.84
C SER A 59 9.70 -14.00 -20.32
N LEU A 60 9.33 -15.12 -19.69
CA LEU A 60 9.50 -15.32 -18.25
C LEU A 60 10.96 -15.14 -17.81
N GLY A 61 11.92 -15.69 -18.57
CA GLY A 61 13.35 -15.51 -18.29
C GLY A 61 13.80 -14.05 -18.38
N ARG A 62 13.29 -13.28 -19.36
CA ARG A 62 13.59 -11.84 -19.48
C ARG A 62 12.97 -11.03 -18.35
N ALA A 63 11.77 -11.40 -17.89
CA ALA A 63 11.15 -10.76 -16.73
C ALA A 63 11.94 -11.00 -15.44
N TRP A 64 12.51 -12.19 -15.25
CA TRP A 64 13.43 -12.47 -14.14
C TRP A 64 14.70 -11.62 -14.19
N VAL A 65 15.31 -11.51 -15.37
CA VAL A 65 16.46 -10.63 -15.58
C VAL A 65 16.11 -9.17 -15.24
N LEU A 66 14.95 -8.69 -15.72
CA LEU A 66 14.44 -7.37 -15.39
C LEU A 66 14.23 -7.19 -13.88
N TYR A 67 13.67 -8.18 -13.19
CA TYR A 67 13.48 -8.16 -11.74
C TYR A 67 14.82 -8.00 -11.00
N VAL A 68 15.83 -8.80 -11.34
CA VAL A 68 17.17 -8.70 -10.74
C VAL A 68 17.82 -7.35 -11.05
N MET A 69 17.71 -6.86 -12.27
CA MET A 69 18.23 -5.54 -12.67
C MET A 69 17.57 -4.40 -11.87
N LEU A 70 16.25 -4.42 -11.73
CA LEU A 70 15.50 -3.43 -10.96
C LEU A 70 15.84 -3.50 -9.47
N PHE A 71 16.05 -4.70 -8.93
CA PHE A 71 16.46 -4.89 -7.54
C PHE A 71 17.88 -4.36 -7.31
N ALA A 72 18.81 -4.62 -8.22
CA ALA A 72 20.17 -4.04 -8.18
C ALA A 72 20.14 -2.51 -8.31
N LEU A 73 19.32 -1.98 -9.22
CA LEU A 73 19.14 -0.54 -9.40
C LEU A 73 18.55 0.11 -8.14
N MET A 74 17.56 -0.52 -7.48
CA MET A 74 17.01 -0.06 -6.21
C MET A 74 18.13 0.13 -5.17
N TRP A 75 19.04 -0.83 -5.05
CA TRP A 75 20.20 -0.74 -4.15
C TRP A 75 21.20 0.34 -4.57
N ALA A 76 21.51 0.47 -5.86
CA ALA A 76 22.39 1.53 -6.36
C ALA A 76 21.83 2.94 -6.08
N VAL A 77 20.53 3.13 -6.35
CA VAL A 77 19.81 4.38 -6.04
C VAL A 77 19.81 4.62 -4.54
N SER A 78 19.65 3.58 -3.71
CA SER A 78 19.66 3.72 -2.25
C SER A 78 20.99 4.26 -1.70
N VAL A 79 22.11 3.77 -2.23
CA VAL A 79 23.45 4.27 -1.86
C VAL A 79 23.59 5.74 -2.26
N HIS A 80 23.22 6.09 -3.49
CA HIS A 80 23.28 7.47 -3.98
C HIS A 80 22.33 8.41 -3.21
N ALA A 81 21.14 7.92 -2.86
CA ALA A 81 20.11 8.66 -2.14
C ALA A 81 20.34 8.72 -0.62
N ARG A 82 21.34 8.00 -0.10
CA ARG A 82 21.61 7.81 1.34
C ARG A 82 20.43 7.23 2.12
N THR A 83 19.65 6.32 1.50
CA THR A 83 18.49 5.65 2.10
C THR A 83 18.74 4.19 2.48
N VAL A 84 20.02 3.79 2.59
CA VAL A 84 20.48 2.39 2.77
C VAL A 84 19.75 1.66 3.90
N LYS A 85 19.61 2.26 5.09
CA LYS A 85 18.92 1.63 6.23
C LYS A 85 17.46 1.28 5.91
N CYS A 86 16.76 2.20 5.25
CA CYS A 86 15.37 2.04 4.85
C CYS A 86 15.24 0.97 3.76
N THR A 87 16.08 1.01 2.73
CA THR A 87 16.10 0.02 1.66
C THR A 87 16.46 -1.38 2.17
N PHE A 88 17.36 -1.50 3.15
CA PHE A 88 17.67 -2.78 3.78
C PHE A 88 16.45 -3.35 4.51
N ALA A 89 15.76 -2.55 5.34
CA ALA A 89 14.54 -2.97 6.01
C ALA A 89 13.45 -3.42 5.01
N TYR A 90 13.23 -2.65 3.94
CA TYR A 90 12.32 -3.03 2.87
C TYR A 90 12.77 -4.29 2.12
N THR A 91 14.06 -4.47 1.88
CA THR A 91 14.61 -5.68 1.26
C THR A 91 14.30 -6.91 2.09
N VAL A 92 14.55 -6.86 3.40
CA VAL A 92 14.23 -7.96 4.32
C VAL A 92 12.72 -8.26 4.28
N ALA A 93 11.88 -7.22 4.34
CA ALA A 93 10.43 -7.38 4.29
C ALA A 93 9.96 -8.00 2.95
N ILE A 94 10.48 -7.52 1.81
CA ILE A 94 10.13 -8.01 0.47
C ILE A 94 10.57 -9.46 0.29
N VAL A 95 11.80 -9.79 0.67
CA VAL A 95 12.34 -11.16 0.55
C VAL A 95 11.56 -12.10 1.47
N ALA A 96 11.31 -11.72 2.73
CA ALA A 96 10.49 -12.51 3.63
C ALA A 96 9.06 -12.69 3.12
N TYR A 97 8.49 -11.66 2.48
CA TYR A 97 7.15 -11.72 1.90
C TYR A 97 7.06 -12.64 0.69
N ASN A 98 7.99 -12.49 -0.27
CA ASN A 98 7.98 -13.23 -1.52
C ASN A 98 8.55 -14.64 -1.36
N GLU A 99 9.77 -14.75 -0.85
CA GLU A 99 10.50 -16.02 -0.73
C GLU A 99 10.06 -16.82 0.49
N GLY A 100 9.63 -16.15 1.57
CA GLY A 100 9.03 -16.80 2.74
C GLY A 100 7.60 -17.30 2.52
N GLY A 101 7.05 -17.15 1.31
CA GLY A 101 5.76 -17.73 0.94
C GLY A 101 4.52 -16.98 1.46
N LEU A 102 4.69 -15.82 2.10
CA LEU A 102 3.56 -14.99 2.54
C LEU A 102 2.74 -14.51 1.33
N ALA A 103 3.36 -14.27 0.18
CA ALA A 103 2.68 -13.98 -1.07
C ALA A 103 1.76 -15.12 -1.57
N LYS A 104 1.78 -16.32 -0.96
CA LYS A 104 0.85 -17.42 -1.26
C LYS A 104 -0.31 -17.52 -0.27
N VAL A 105 -0.21 -16.84 0.87
CA VAL A 105 -1.23 -16.90 1.93
C VAL A 105 -2.34 -15.88 1.62
N PRO A 106 -3.60 -16.30 1.47
CA PRO A 106 -4.74 -15.44 1.13
C PRO A 106 -4.87 -14.16 1.94
N ILE A 107 -4.51 -14.22 3.23
CA ILE A 107 -4.71 -13.10 4.16
C ILE A 107 -3.68 -11.97 3.99
N VAL A 108 -2.53 -12.26 3.39
CA VAL A 108 -1.39 -11.33 3.24
C VAL A 108 -0.99 -11.08 1.79
N LYS A 109 -1.41 -11.92 0.83
CA LYS A 109 -1.07 -11.80 -0.60
C LYS A 109 -1.57 -10.49 -1.25
N ASN A 110 -2.69 -9.92 -0.80
CA ASN A 110 -3.31 -8.75 -1.42
C ASN A 110 -3.69 -7.66 -0.40
N GLY A 111 -4.03 -6.48 -0.93
CA GLY A 111 -4.67 -5.45 -0.13
C GLY A 111 -6.07 -5.90 0.28
N HIS A 112 -6.28 -6.19 1.57
CA HIS A 112 -7.53 -6.69 2.13
C HIS A 112 -8.78 -5.88 1.68
N ALA A 113 -8.69 -4.54 1.64
CA ALA A 113 -9.78 -3.69 1.17
C ALA A 113 -10.11 -3.85 -0.32
N GLN A 114 -9.11 -4.21 -1.14
CA GLN A 114 -9.25 -4.39 -2.57
C GLN A 114 -10.05 -5.65 -2.90
N ASP A 115 -9.85 -6.74 -2.15
CA ASP A 115 -10.52 -8.02 -2.40
C ASP A 115 -12.05 -7.92 -2.32
N PHE A 116 -12.60 -6.94 -1.57
CA PHE A 116 -14.05 -6.74 -1.49
C PHE A 116 -14.66 -6.23 -2.80
N ARG A 117 -13.98 -5.29 -3.48
CA ARG A 117 -14.46 -4.71 -4.75
C ARG A 117 -14.23 -5.64 -5.94
N ASP A 118 -13.25 -6.54 -5.84
CA ASP A 118 -12.85 -7.46 -6.91
C ASP A 118 -13.48 -8.86 -6.71
N ARG A 119 -14.41 -9.02 -5.75
CA ARG A 119 -14.92 -10.30 -5.24
C ARG A 119 -15.54 -11.20 -6.31
N SER A 120 -16.42 -10.70 -7.17
CA SER A 120 -17.04 -11.48 -8.26
C SER A 120 -16.00 -11.92 -9.28
N GLY A 121 -15.07 -11.03 -9.64
CA GLY A 121 -13.94 -11.34 -10.51
C GLY A 121 -13.03 -12.39 -9.88
N ASP A 122 -12.74 -12.26 -8.59
CA ASP A 122 -11.93 -13.21 -7.84
C ASP A 122 -12.59 -14.59 -7.75
N ALA A 123 -13.91 -14.65 -7.56
CA ALA A 123 -14.68 -15.88 -7.54
C ALA A 123 -14.70 -16.57 -8.92
N TYR A 124 -14.89 -15.80 -9.99
CA TYR A 124 -14.80 -16.30 -11.37
C TYR A 124 -13.42 -16.91 -11.68
N MET A 125 -12.39 -16.33 -11.07
CA MET A 125 -11.00 -16.71 -11.23
C MET A 125 -10.52 -17.79 -10.24
N ASP A 126 -11.43 -18.36 -9.45
CA ASP A 126 -11.14 -19.33 -8.38
C ASP A 126 -10.07 -18.85 -7.38
N ARG A 127 -10.05 -17.54 -7.11
CA ARG A 127 -9.11 -16.94 -6.17
C ARG A 127 -9.58 -17.16 -4.74
N LYS A 128 -8.65 -17.55 -3.88
CA LYS A 128 -8.84 -17.64 -2.44
C LYS A 128 -8.54 -16.28 -1.81
N THR A 129 -9.54 -15.42 -1.70
CA THR A 129 -9.45 -14.12 -1.01
C THR A 129 -10.31 -14.11 0.26
N ILE A 130 -9.99 -13.23 1.22
CA ILE A 130 -10.68 -13.20 2.53
C ILE A 130 -12.21 -13.11 2.37
N PRO A 131 -12.78 -12.24 1.52
CA PRO A 131 -14.23 -12.13 1.37
C PRO A 131 -14.91 -13.39 0.78
N LEU A 132 -14.13 -14.30 0.19
CA LEU A 132 -14.59 -15.58 -0.36
C LEU A 132 -14.34 -16.77 0.59
N LEU A 133 -13.35 -16.67 1.48
CA LEU A 133 -12.97 -17.74 2.41
C LEU A 133 -13.77 -17.74 3.72
N ILE A 134 -14.20 -16.57 4.20
CA ILE A 134 -14.96 -16.42 5.45
C ILE A 134 -16.26 -15.66 5.22
N SER A 135 -17.15 -15.65 6.22
CA SER A 135 -18.43 -14.94 6.10
C SER A 135 -18.23 -13.44 5.85
N GLN A 136 -19.10 -12.85 5.03
CA GLN A 136 -19.05 -11.42 4.69
C GLN A 136 -18.96 -10.49 5.91
N PRO A 137 -19.75 -10.69 6.99
CA PRO A 137 -19.60 -9.90 8.20
C PRO A 137 -18.21 -10.05 8.83
N ALA A 138 -17.69 -11.28 8.94
CA ALA A 138 -16.38 -11.53 9.55
C ALA A 138 -15.23 -10.88 8.74
N ALA A 139 -15.27 -11.00 7.41
CA ALA A 139 -14.31 -10.33 6.53
C ALA A 139 -14.33 -8.81 6.73
N ARG A 140 -15.51 -8.18 6.69
CA ARG A 140 -15.65 -6.72 6.82
C ARG A 140 -15.21 -6.21 8.19
N TRP A 141 -15.58 -6.92 9.27
CA TRP A 141 -15.12 -6.57 10.61
C TRP A 141 -13.62 -6.78 10.80
N SER A 142 -13.03 -7.79 10.17
CA SER A 142 -11.58 -7.98 10.22
C SER A 142 -10.82 -6.83 9.53
N LEU A 143 -11.33 -6.32 8.40
CA LEU A 143 -10.81 -5.09 7.80
C LEU A 143 -11.00 -3.89 8.73
N ALA A 144 -12.16 -3.76 9.37
CA ALA A 144 -12.46 -2.67 10.28
C ALA A 144 -11.52 -2.63 11.49
N VAL A 145 -11.28 -3.78 12.11
CA VAL A 145 -10.33 -3.93 13.23
C VAL A 145 -8.92 -3.55 12.77
N LEU A 146 -8.48 -4.03 11.61
CA LEU A 146 -7.16 -3.71 11.07
C LEU A 146 -7.00 -2.20 10.81
N MET A 147 -8.00 -1.57 10.18
CA MET A 147 -7.98 -0.12 9.92
C MET A 147 -8.02 0.71 11.20
N MET A 148 -8.80 0.29 12.20
CA MET A 148 -8.88 0.97 13.49
C MET A 148 -7.55 0.85 14.25
N ALA A 149 -7.00 -0.35 14.34
CA ALA A 149 -5.71 -0.60 14.97
C ALA A 149 -4.59 0.21 14.28
N TRP A 150 -4.58 0.23 12.94
CA TRP A 150 -3.63 1.03 12.19
C TRP A 150 -3.81 2.52 12.44
N THR A 151 -5.04 3.04 12.44
CA THR A 151 -5.34 4.46 12.72
C THR A 151 -4.86 4.86 14.11
N VAL A 152 -5.18 4.07 15.14
CA VAL A 152 -4.71 4.30 16.51
C VAL A 152 -3.19 4.26 16.56
N GLY A 153 -2.57 3.25 15.94
CA GLY A 153 -1.13 3.10 15.89
C GLY A 153 -0.41 4.29 15.25
N VAL A 154 -0.85 4.75 14.08
CA VAL A 154 -0.20 5.88 13.39
C VAL A 154 -0.43 7.21 14.11
N VAL A 155 -1.60 7.41 14.73
CA VAL A 155 -1.85 8.62 15.53
C VAL A 155 -1.00 8.60 16.80
N ALA A 156 -0.93 7.47 17.50
CA ALA A 156 -0.11 7.31 18.70
C ALA A 156 1.39 7.45 18.40
N PHE A 157 1.85 6.97 17.25
CA PHE A 157 3.25 7.04 16.87
C PHE A 157 3.65 8.44 16.39
N TRP A 158 2.86 9.08 15.52
CA TRP A 158 3.22 10.37 14.92
C TRP A 158 2.76 11.59 15.72
N GLN A 159 1.85 11.41 16.68
CA GLN A 159 1.29 12.48 17.51
C GLN A 159 0.85 13.71 16.68
N PRO A 160 0.01 13.56 15.64
CA PRO A 160 -0.40 14.67 14.81
C PRO A 160 -1.39 15.61 15.57
N PRO A 161 -1.60 16.85 15.09
CA PRO A 161 -2.58 17.76 15.69
C PRO A 161 -3.97 17.13 15.76
N VAL A 162 -4.73 17.45 16.81
CA VAL A 162 -6.09 16.90 17.04
C VAL A 162 -6.97 17.01 15.80
N ALA A 163 -6.96 18.15 15.11
CA ALA A 163 -7.74 18.36 13.89
C ALA A 163 -7.39 17.34 12.79
N ALA A 164 -6.11 16.98 12.62
CA ALA A 164 -5.66 16.00 11.65
C ALA A 164 -6.05 14.57 12.07
N SER A 165 -5.94 14.25 13.36
CA SER A 165 -6.40 12.96 13.92
C SER A 165 -7.90 12.76 13.73
N VAL A 166 -8.70 13.79 14.03
CA VAL A 166 -10.17 13.76 13.85
C VAL A 166 -10.53 13.64 12.37
N ALA A 167 -9.83 14.36 11.48
CA ALA A 167 -10.05 14.23 10.05
C ALA A 167 -9.74 12.82 9.54
N LEU A 168 -8.59 12.24 9.91
CA LEU A 168 -8.22 10.89 9.52
C LEU A 168 -9.22 9.85 10.03
N ALA A 169 -9.62 9.96 11.31
CA ALA A 169 -10.63 9.10 11.90
C ALA A 169 -11.98 9.23 11.19
N GLY A 170 -12.41 10.45 10.85
CA GLY A 170 -13.65 10.70 10.09
C GLY A 170 -13.65 10.04 8.71
N VAL A 171 -12.54 10.15 7.97
CA VAL A 171 -12.37 9.45 6.68
C VAL A 171 -12.38 7.93 6.87
N GLY A 172 -11.71 7.43 7.91
CA GLY A 172 -11.73 6.01 8.28
C GLY A 172 -13.15 5.51 8.57
N LEU A 173 -13.91 6.22 9.41
CA LEU A 173 -15.30 5.89 9.73
C LEU A 173 -16.20 5.93 8.51
N ARG A 174 -16.03 6.91 7.60
CA ARG A 174 -16.76 6.95 6.33
C ARG A 174 -16.48 5.74 5.45
N CYS A 175 -15.23 5.30 5.40
CA CYS A 175 -14.83 4.08 4.68
C CYS A 175 -15.47 2.84 5.31
N LEU A 176 -15.33 2.67 6.63
CA LEU A 176 -15.87 1.52 7.36
C LEU A 176 -17.39 1.43 7.31
N HIS A 177 -18.09 2.57 7.40
CA HIS A 177 -19.54 2.60 7.22
C HIS A 177 -19.95 2.01 5.87
N GLY A 178 -19.25 2.35 4.79
CA GLY A 178 -19.54 1.82 3.46
C GLY A 178 -19.38 0.31 3.40
N TYR A 179 -18.31 -0.23 3.97
CA TYR A 179 -18.11 -1.68 4.05
C TYR A 179 -19.13 -2.36 4.98
N ILE A 180 -19.46 -1.81 6.14
CA ILE A 180 -20.34 -2.51 7.10
C ILE A 180 -21.82 -2.45 6.68
N SER A 181 -22.26 -1.37 6.04
CA SER A 181 -23.68 -1.12 5.72
C SER A 181 -24.19 -1.86 4.48
N SER A 182 -23.32 -2.19 3.52
CA SER A 182 -23.72 -2.81 2.26
C SER A 182 -22.73 -3.89 1.86
N TYR A 183 -23.24 -5.04 1.42
CA TYR A 183 -22.41 -6.16 0.94
C TYR A 183 -22.31 -6.22 -0.59
N ASP A 184 -22.85 -5.20 -1.24
CA ASP A 184 -22.84 -5.02 -2.69
C ASP A 184 -21.47 -4.50 -3.18
N GLU A 185 -20.98 -5.09 -4.25
CA GLU A 185 -19.65 -4.78 -4.80
C GLU A 185 -19.55 -3.35 -5.34
N ARG A 186 -20.66 -2.75 -5.79
CA ARG A 186 -20.66 -1.34 -6.22
C ARG A 186 -20.38 -0.41 -5.05
N HIS A 187 -20.92 -0.72 -3.88
CA HIS A 187 -20.64 0.01 -2.64
C HIS A 187 -19.21 -0.24 -2.15
N ASP A 188 -18.68 -1.44 -2.34
CA ASP A 188 -17.28 -1.75 -2.04
C ASP A 188 -16.32 -0.94 -2.91
N TYR A 189 -16.65 -0.69 -4.18
CA TYR A 189 -15.86 0.17 -5.06
C TYR A 189 -15.74 1.60 -4.51
N VAL A 190 -16.86 2.19 -4.06
CA VAL A 190 -16.87 3.52 -3.43
C VAL A 190 -16.11 3.51 -2.11
N SER A 191 -16.28 2.44 -1.31
CA SER A 191 -15.59 2.29 -0.02
C SER A 191 -14.07 2.15 -0.19
N TYR A 192 -13.64 1.48 -1.26
CA TYR A 192 -12.23 1.34 -1.64
C TYR A 192 -11.60 2.68 -2.04
N TYR A 193 -12.35 3.58 -2.68
CA TYR A 193 -11.88 4.94 -2.91
C TYR A 193 -11.60 5.67 -1.58
N TRP A 194 -12.55 5.62 -0.64
CA TRP A 194 -12.37 6.20 0.69
C TRP A 194 -11.23 5.54 1.49
N TYR A 195 -11.03 4.23 1.30
CA TYR A 195 -9.88 3.51 1.84
C TYR A 195 -8.57 4.11 1.31
N GLY A 196 -8.49 4.39 0.01
CA GLY A 196 -7.35 5.06 -0.61
C GLY A 196 -7.09 6.46 -0.02
N VAL A 197 -8.14 7.26 0.19
CA VAL A 197 -8.03 8.58 0.85
C VAL A 197 -7.54 8.45 2.30
N TRP A 198 -8.05 7.48 3.05
CA TRP A 198 -7.60 7.18 4.41
C TRP A 198 -6.12 6.76 4.43
N LEU A 199 -5.73 5.85 3.54
CA LEU A 199 -4.35 5.36 3.45
C LEU A 199 -3.39 6.49 3.08
N LEU A 200 -3.76 7.36 2.13
CA LEU A 200 -3.00 8.56 1.79
C LEU A 200 -2.85 9.48 3.01
N GLY A 201 -3.95 9.75 3.72
CA GLY A 201 -3.93 10.57 4.94
C GLY A 201 -2.99 10.01 6.00
N ALA A 202 -3.00 8.70 6.22
CA ALA A 202 -2.10 8.02 7.15
C ALA A 202 -0.61 8.20 6.75
N ASN A 203 -0.31 8.13 5.45
CA ASN A 203 1.05 8.32 4.93
C ASN A 203 1.53 9.79 5.00
N VAL A 204 0.62 10.75 5.15
CA VAL A 204 0.98 12.17 5.31
C VAL A 204 1.27 12.54 6.77
N LEU A 205 0.81 11.76 7.75
CA LEU A 205 1.02 12.05 9.18
C LEU A 205 2.49 12.30 9.62
N PRO A 206 3.52 11.59 9.09
CA PRO A 206 4.92 11.87 9.42
C PRO A 206 5.35 13.32 9.16
N LEU A 207 4.63 14.04 8.29
CA LEU A 207 4.87 15.46 8.04
C LEU A 207 4.76 16.30 9.31
N PHE A 208 3.85 15.96 10.23
CA PHE A 208 3.65 16.72 11.45
C PHE A 208 4.85 16.62 12.41
N ALA A 209 5.49 15.46 12.50
CA ALA A 209 6.73 15.30 13.28
C ALA A 209 7.86 16.20 12.72
N ARG A 210 8.01 16.24 11.39
CA ARG A 210 9.02 17.09 10.74
C ARG A 210 8.72 18.59 10.91
N LEU A 211 7.44 18.99 10.86
CA LEU A 211 7.04 20.38 11.09
C LEU A 211 7.27 20.85 12.53
N ARG A 212 7.33 19.92 13.50
CA ARG A 212 7.72 20.22 14.89
C ARG A 212 9.22 20.38 15.08
N GLY A 213 10.06 20.00 14.11
CA GLY A 213 11.51 20.04 14.22
C GLY A 213 12.11 18.82 14.92
N GLU A 214 11.36 17.72 15.02
CA GLU A 214 11.85 16.42 15.49
C GLU A 214 12.65 15.76 14.36
N THR A 215 13.96 16.02 14.29
CA THR A 215 14.95 15.30 13.47
C THR A 215 16.23 15.05 14.24
#